data_AF-A0A7J6TI11-F1
#
_entry.id   AF-A0A7J6TI11-F1
#
_cell.length_a   1.000
_cell.length_b   1.000
_cell.length_c   1.000
_cell.angle_alpha   90.00
_cell.angle_beta   90.00
_cell.angle_gamma   90.00
#
_symmetry.space_group_name_H-M   'P 1'
#
loop_
_entity.id
_entity.type
_entity.pdbx_description
1 polymer ?
#
loop_
_entity_poly.entity_id
_entity_poly.type
_entity_poly.pdbx_seq_one_letter_code
_entity_poly.pdbx_strand_id
1 'polypeptide(L)' 'KGRQAGRTEIEKLLPTDAAVPYVNLTCEEAKFSAAKIIQKCHDEKDKDFELEMAVLCDATGKSHKM' A
#
# COMPACT_ATOMS: atom_id res chain seq x y z
N LYS A 1 -11.15 10.24 -7.68
CA LYS A 1 -11.26 8.99 -8.48
C LYS A 1 -10.38 7.86 -7.93
N GLY A 2 -9.15 8.13 -7.47
CA GLY A 2 -8.24 7.09 -6.94
C GLY A 2 -8.72 6.27 -5.72
N ARG A 3 -9.61 6.80 -4.87
CA ARG A 3 -10.09 6.08 -3.66
C ARG A 3 -10.73 4.72 -3.98
N GLN A 4 -11.61 4.65 -4.97
CA GLN A 4 -12.32 3.42 -5.30
C GLN A 4 -11.39 2.42 -6.01
N ALA A 5 -10.55 2.92 -6.94
CA ALA A 5 -9.52 2.10 -7.58
C ALA A 5 -8.54 1.50 -6.56
N GLY A 6 -8.06 2.32 -5.60
CA GLY A 6 -7.16 1.87 -4.55
C GLY A 6 -7.80 0.82 -3.65
N ARG A 7 -9.06 1.01 -3.27
CA ARG A 7 -9.82 0.01 -2.50
C ARG A 7 -9.90 -1.33 -3.23
N THR A 8 -10.25 -1.31 -4.53
CA THR A 8 -10.32 -2.53 -5.34
C THR A 8 -8.98 -3.27 -5.42
N GLU A 9 -7.85 -2.55 -5.47
CA GLU A 9 -6.54 -3.20 -5.47
C GLU A 9 -6.15 -3.75 -4.09
N ILE A 10 -6.52 -3.08 -3.00
CA ILE A 10 -6.33 -3.59 -1.63
C ILE A 10 -7.15 -4.88 -1.41
N GLU A 11 -8.40 -4.90 -1.86
CA GLU A 11 -9.28 -6.07 -1.74
C GLU A 11 -8.75 -7.31 -2.47
N LYS A 12 -7.93 -7.14 -3.53
CA LYS A 12 -7.24 -8.26 -4.22
C LYS A 12 -6.07 -8.81 -3.43
N LEU A 13 -5.47 -8.01 -2.56
CA LEU A 13 -4.38 -8.45 -1.68
C LEU A 13 -4.95 -9.23 -0.50
N LEU A 14 -6.06 -8.75 0.08
CA LEU A 14 -6.72 -9.36 1.23
C LEU A 14 -7.21 -10.80 0.92
N PRO A 15 -7.18 -11.71 1.90
CA PRO A 15 -7.75 -13.04 1.70
C PRO A 15 -9.25 -12.93 1.42
N THR A 16 -9.74 -13.74 0.48
CA THR A 16 -11.18 -13.81 0.18
C THR A 16 -11.97 -14.55 1.25
N ASP A 17 -11.28 -15.29 2.13
CA ASP A 17 -11.87 -16.01 3.25
C ASP A 17 -12.03 -15.07 4.46
N ALA A 18 -13.27 -14.83 4.88
CA ALA A 18 -13.59 -14.00 6.04
C ALA A 18 -13.03 -14.54 7.36
N ALA A 19 -12.63 -15.82 7.42
CA ALA A 19 -11.95 -16.40 8.57
C ALA A 19 -10.47 -15.97 8.68
N VAL A 20 -9.89 -15.42 7.60
CA VAL A 20 -8.51 -14.93 7.56
C VAL A 20 -8.54 -13.41 7.33
N PRO A 21 -8.58 -12.60 8.40
CA PRO A 21 -8.81 -11.16 8.27
C PRO A 21 -7.61 -10.37 7.73
N TYR A 22 -6.46 -11.03 7.50
CA TYR A 22 -5.23 -10.37 7.06
C TYR A 22 -4.40 -11.25 6.12
N VAL A 23 -3.66 -10.59 5.25
CA VAL A 23 -2.61 -11.21 4.44
C VAL A 23 -1.36 -11.34 5.30
N ASN A 24 -0.67 -12.47 5.23
CA ASN A 24 0.64 -12.59 5.83
C ASN A 24 1.69 -11.91 4.94
N LEU A 25 1.86 -10.60 5.12
CA LEU A 25 2.88 -9.81 4.45
C LEU A 25 3.85 -9.24 5.48
N THR A 26 5.14 -9.27 5.15
CA THR A 26 6.11 -8.44 5.84
C THR A 26 5.83 -6.97 5.57
N CYS A 27 6.33 -6.11 6.46
CA CYS A 27 6.13 -4.67 6.31
C CYS A 27 6.76 -4.10 5.02
N GLU A 28 7.85 -4.71 4.55
CA GLU A 28 8.51 -4.34 3.30
C GLU A 28 7.67 -4.69 2.07
N GLU A 29 7.08 -5.90 2.05
CA GLU A 29 6.16 -6.32 0.98
C GLU A 29 4.89 -5.46 0.95
N ALA A 30 4.36 -5.12 2.13
CA ALA A 30 3.21 -4.23 2.25
C ALA A 30 3.53 -2.81 1.73
N LYS A 31 4.71 -2.27 2.07
CA LYS A 31 5.20 -0.97 1.57
C LYS A 31 5.30 -0.97 0.04
N PHE A 32 5.93 -1.99 -0.54
CA PHE A 32 6.05 -2.10 -1.99
C PHE A 32 4.69 -2.23 -2.69
N SER A 33 3.77 -3.01 -2.12
CA SER A 33 2.41 -3.16 -2.64
C SER A 33 1.63 -1.86 -2.59
N ALA A 34 1.73 -1.10 -1.49
CA ALA A 34 1.10 0.21 -1.37
C ALA A 34 1.64 1.21 -2.40
N ALA A 35 2.96 1.24 -2.65
CA ALA A 35 3.55 2.10 -3.68
C ALA A 35 3.00 1.79 -5.07
N LYS A 36 2.88 0.49 -5.43
CA LYS A 36 2.27 0.05 -6.69
C LYS A 36 0.81 0.47 -6.83
N ILE A 37 0.03 0.37 -5.75
CA ILE A 37 -1.38 0.79 -5.75
C ILE A 37 -1.48 2.29 -5.98
N ILE A 38 -0.64 3.09 -5.32
CA ILE A 38 -0.62 4.55 -5.48
C ILE A 38 -0.23 4.93 -6.91
N GLN A 39 0.83 4.32 -7.47
CA GLN A 39 1.22 4.52 -8.86
C GLN A 39 0.10 4.16 -9.84
N LYS A 40 -0.63 3.07 -9.59
CA LYS A 40 -1.76 2.65 -10.43
C LYS A 40 -2.98 3.58 -10.31
N CYS A 41 -3.18 4.18 -9.13
CA CYS A 41 -4.22 5.17 -8.89
C CYS A 41 -3.87 6.55 -9.43
N HIS A 42 -2.58 6.79 -9.73
CA HIS A 42 -2.12 7.97 -10.42
C HIS A 42 -2.51 7.87 -11.90
N ASP A 43 -3.54 8.63 -12.27
CA ASP A 43 -4.20 8.59 -13.59
C ASP A 43 -3.40 9.35 -14.67
N GLU A 44 -2.39 10.13 -14.28
CA GLU A 44 -1.52 10.90 -15.18
C GLU A 44 -0.27 10.07 -15.54
N LYS A 45 -0.23 9.49 -16.74
CA LYS A 45 0.86 8.60 -17.18
C LYS A 45 2.09 9.34 -17.72
N ASP A 46 1.95 10.63 -18.02
CA ASP A 46 2.94 11.43 -18.76
C ASP A 46 3.54 12.57 -17.92
N LYS A 47 3.38 12.52 -16.60
CA LYS A 47 4.05 13.42 -15.66
C LYS A 47 4.80 12.63 -14.61
N ASP A 48 6.00 13.12 -14.31
CA ASP A 48 6.71 12.72 -13.11
C ASP A 48 5.89 13.14 -11.89
N PHE A 49 5.86 12.27 -10.89
CA PHE A 49 5.23 12.55 -9.61
C PHE A 49 6.14 12.09 -8.48
N GLU A 50 6.02 12.77 -7.34
CA GLU A 50 6.72 12.38 -6.12
C GLU A 50 5.81 11.51 -5.27
N LEU A 51 6.40 10.47 -4.68
CA LEU A 51 5.72 9.56 -3.77
C LEU A 51 6.44 9.55 -2.43
N GLU A 52 5.78 10.12 -1.42
CA GLU A 52 6.25 10.08 -0.04
C GLU A 52 5.48 9.00 0.73
N MET A 53 6.21 8.14 1.45
CA MET A 53 5.63 7.06 2.24
C MET A 53 6.35 6.92 3.57
N ALA A 54 5.57 6.78 4.64
CA ALA A 54 6.05 6.47 5.98
C ALA A 54 5.54 5.10 6.41
N VAL A 55 6.38 4.35 7.11
CA VAL A 55 6.05 3.00 7.60
C VAL A 55 6.41 2.88 9.07
N LEU A 56 5.49 2.34 9.84
CA LEU A 56 5.69 2.00 11.24
C LEU A 56 5.82 0.48 11.35
N CYS A 57 6.99 0.02 11.78
CA CYS A 57 7.23 -1.38 12.09
C CYS A 57 8.24 -1.52 13.23
N ASP A 58 8.42 -2.74 13.73
CA ASP A 58 9.37 -2.99 14.81
C ASP A 58 10.79 -2.60 14.41
N ALA A 59 11.17 -2.78 13.14
CA ALA A 59 12.47 -2.35 12.62
C ALA A 59 12.66 -0.83 12.60
N THR A 60 11.57 -0.04 12.54
CA THR A 60 11.63 1.44 12.63
C THR A 60 11.47 1.95 14.07
N GLY A 61 11.47 1.05 15.06
CA GLY A 61 11.28 1.40 16.47
C GLY A 61 9.87 1.93 16.77
N LYS A 62 8.88 1.55 15.94
CA LYS A 62 7.48 2.02 16.04
C LYS A 62 7.33 3.54 16.00
N SER A 63 8.32 4.25 15.45
CA SER A 63 8.35 5.71 15.37
C SER A 63 8.48 6.16 13.93
N HIS A 64 7.78 7.22 13.56
CA HIS A 64 8.05 7.91 12.31
C HIS A 64 9.36 8.68 12.45
N LYS A 65 10.34 8.40 11.58
CA LYS A 65 11.57 9.18 11.46
C LYS A 65 11.59 9.72 10.03
N MET A 66 11.47 11.05 9.90
CA MET A 66 11.77 11.78 8.66
C MET A 66 13.28 11.89 8.49
#